data_AF-X1V8T1-F1
#
_entry.id   AF-X1V8T1-F1
#
_cell.length_a   1.000
_cell.length_b   1.000
_cell.length_c   1.000
_cell.angle_alpha   90.00
_cell.angle_beta   90.00
_cell.angle_gamma   90.00
#
_symmetry.space_group_name_H-M   'P 1'
#
loop_
_entity.id
_entity.type
_entity.pdbx_description
1 polymer ?
#
loop_
_entity_poly.entity_id
_entity_poly.type
_entity_poly.pdbx_seq_one_letter_code
_entity_poly.pdbx_strand_id
1 'polypeptide(L)' 'MGSNYEDVIIGLEVHIQLTNLKTKLFCSCNADYRGAEPNSHNCPICLGLP' A
#
# COMPACT_ATOMS: atom_id res chain seq x y z
N MET A 1 22.63 -14.24 35.13
CA MET A 1 22.76 -14.30 33.66
C MET A 1 22.18 -13.00 33.10
N GLY A 2 22.99 -11.94 33.05
CA GLY A 2 22.59 -10.66 32.47
C GLY A 2 22.80 -10.71 30.97
N SER A 3 21.73 -10.60 30.19
CA SER A 3 21.83 -10.41 28.75
C SER A 3 22.18 -8.94 28.48
N ASN A 4 23.44 -8.66 28.17
CA ASN A 4 23.88 -7.36 27.68
C ASN A 4 23.25 -7.11 26.31
N TYR A 5 22.24 -6.23 26.25
CA TYR A 5 21.57 -5.79 25.02
C TYR A 5 22.23 -4.53 24.40
N GLU A 6 23.47 -4.23 24.78
CA GLU A 6 24.07 -2.91 24.57
C GLU A 6 24.31 -2.56 23.09
N ASP A 7 24.21 -3.53 22.17
CA ASP A 7 24.44 -3.34 20.72
C ASP A 7 23.24 -3.68 19.82
N VAL A 8 21.99 -3.69 20.32
CA VAL A 8 20.83 -4.03 19.48
C VAL A 8 20.35 -2.81 18.68
N ILE A 9 20.60 -2.80 17.37
CA ILE A 9 20.10 -1.79 16.43
C ILE A 9 19.00 -2.39 15.57
N ILE A 10 17.80 -1.79 15.60
CA ILE A 10 16.63 -2.24 14.84
C ILE A 10 16.16 -1.11 13.93
N GLY A 11 16.07 -1.38 12.63
CA GLY A 11 15.44 -0.52 11.64
C GLY A 11 14.19 -1.19 11.07
N LEU A 12 13.12 -0.43 10.90
CA LEU A 12 11.87 -0.90 10.31
C LEU A 12 11.47 0.00 9.14
N GLU A 13 11.00 -0.62 8.06
CA GLU A 13 10.33 0.06 6.96
C GLU A 13 8.88 -0.43 6.91
N VAL A 14 7.94 0.49 7.01
CA VAL A 14 6.51 0.17 7.15
C VAL A 14 5.71 0.86 6.07
N HIS A 15 4.91 0.08 5.34
CA HIS A 15 3.93 0.59 4.38
C HIS A 15 2.53 0.46 4.96
N ILE A 16 1.75 1.54 4.89
CA ILE A 16 0.37 1.60 5.37
C ILE A 16 -0.53 2.07 4.23
N GLN A 17 -1.64 1.38 4.04
CA GLN A 17 -2.63 1.76 3.03
C GLN A 17 -3.60 2.82 3.59
N LEU A 18 -3.84 3.88 2.81
CA LEU A 18 -4.81 4.93 3.15
C LEU A 18 -6.24 4.47 2.79
N THR A 19 -7.02 4.00 3.78
CA THR A 19 -8.34 3.40 3.54
C THR A 19 -9.50 4.39 3.43
N ASN A 20 -9.33 5.64 3.88
CA ASN A 20 -10.38 6.65 3.77
C ASN A 20 -10.49 7.28 2.38
N LEU A 21 -9.52 7.02 1.49
CA LEU A 21 -9.55 7.52 0.12
C LEU A 21 -10.58 6.74 -0.70
N LYS A 22 -11.42 7.47 -1.44
CA LYS A 22 -12.38 6.87 -2.39
C LYS A 22 -11.74 6.52 -3.74
N THR A 23 -10.64 7.19 -4.08
CA THR A 23 -9.95 7.03 -5.36
C THR A 23 -8.49 6.62 -5.15
N LYS A 24 -7.88 6.03 -6.17
CA LYS A 24 -6.42 5.80 -6.21
C LYS A 24 -5.67 7.13 -6.18
N LEU A 25 -4.38 7.08 -5.88
CA LEU A 25 -3.55 8.27 -5.66
C LEU A 25 -3.41 9.17 -6.90
N PHE A 26 -3.38 8.57 -8.10
CA PHE A 26 -3.08 9.28 -9.36
C PHE A 26 -4.17 9.18 -10.42
N CYS A 27 -5.34 8.62 -10.09
CA CYS A 27 -6.46 8.50 -11.01
C CYS A 27 -7.78 8.35 -10.27
N SER A 28 -8.90 8.55 -10.95
CA SER A 28 -10.24 8.50 -10.36
C SER A 28 -10.79 7.09 -10.11
N CYS A 29 -10.05 6.01 -10.41
CA CYS A 29 -10.50 4.64 -10.10
C CYS A 29 -10.72 4.46 -8.60
N ASN A 30 -11.69 3.62 -8.24
CA ASN A 30 -11.94 3.25 -6.84
C ASN A 30 -10.68 2.58 -6.24
N ALA A 31 -10.29 3.00 -5.03
CA ALA A 31 -9.16 2.43 -4.28
C ALA A 31 -9.53 1.18 -3.47
N ASP A 32 -10.82 0.94 -3.21
CA ASP A 32 -11.28 -0.26 -2.54
C ASP A 32 -11.32 -1.43 -3.52
N TYR A 33 -10.37 -2.35 -3.39
CA TYR A 33 -10.27 -3.55 -4.21
C TYR A 33 -10.75 -4.81 -3.49
N ARG A 34 -11.16 -4.71 -2.22
CA ARG A 34 -11.47 -5.88 -1.40
C ARG A 34 -12.73 -6.55 -1.92
N GLY A 35 -12.61 -7.77 -2.41
CA GLY A 35 -13.73 -8.52 -3.00
C GLY A 35 -14.13 -8.05 -4.41
N ALA A 36 -13.34 -7.19 -5.05
CA ALA A 36 -13.57 -6.80 -6.43
C ALA A 36 -13.06 -7.87 -7.41
N GLU A 37 -13.73 -8.01 -8.55
CA GLU A 37 -13.26 -8.90 -9.63
C GLU A 37 -11.90 -8.44 -10.18
N PRO A 38 -11.07 -9.35 -10.70
CA PRO A 38 -9.80 -9.00 -11.33
C PRO A 38 -9.99 -7.93 -12.40
N ASN A 39 -9.13 -6.91 -12.37
CA ASN A 39 -9.12 -5.83 -13.37
C ASN A 39 -10.44 -5.05 -13.52
N SER A 40 -11.27 -5.00 -12.47
CA SER A 40 -12.51 -4.21 -12.47
C SER A 40 -12.30 -2.73 -12.14
N HIS A 41 -11.30 -2.39 -11.31
CA HIS A 41 -11.01 -1.02 -10.87
C HIS A 41 -9.77 -0.46 -11.57
N ASN A 42 -9.81 -0.33 -12.90
CA ASN A 42 -8.69 0.19 -13.69
C ASN A 42 -9.09 1.29 -14.67
N CYS A 43 -8.07 1.98 -15.17
CA CYS A 43 -8.16 2.97 -16.23
C CYS A 43 -6.78 3.04 -16.92
N PRO A 44 -6.65 3.72 -18.07
CA PRO A 44 -5.37 3.85 -18.77
C PRO A 44 -4.23 4.37 -17.89
N ILE A 45 -4.52 5.29 -16.95
CA ILE A 45 -3.52 5.88 -16.05
C ILE A 45 -2.92 4.81 -15.12
N CYS A 46 -3.76 4.09 -14.37
CA CYS A 46 -3.24 3.11 -13.41
C CYS A 46 -2.79 1.79 -14.07
N LEU A 47 -3.13 1.58 -15.35
CA LEU A 47 -2.57 0.50 -16.16
C LEU A 47 -1.23 0.90 -16.79
N GLY A 48 -0.84 2.17 -16.73
CA GLY A 48 0.35 2.67 -17.40
C GLY A 48 0.28 2.52 -18.92
N LEU A 49 -0.91 2.68 -19.51
CA LEU A 49 -1.07 2.69 -20.96
C LEU A 49 -0.47 3.97 -21.55
N PRO A 50 0.05 3.92 -22.80
CA PRO A 50 0.52 5.10 -23.53
C PRO A 50 -0.56 6.18 -23.73
#